data_AF-A0A143CDL7-F1
#
_entry.id   AF-A0A143CDL7-F1
#
_cell.length_a   1.000
_cell.length_b   1.000
_cell.length_c   1.000
_cell.angle_alpha   90.00
_cell.angle_beta   90.00
_cell.angle_gamma   90.00
#
_symmetry.space_group_name_H-M   'P 1'
#
loop_
_entity.id
_entity.type
_entity.pdbx_description
1 polymer ?
#
loop_
_entity_poly.entity_id
_entity_poly.type
_entity_poly.pdbx_seq_one_letter_code
_entity_poly.pdbx_strand_id
1 'polypeptide(L)'
;MELRGSKGLKVIEGADGKALLQANTTVTAAAANVCGSGYTISAGAARYGSNASLYLWWNGKYSGSNKLYDKYICGVLFNDTGSARSMGIRLKDNFTDTPHAEDFGTYSTYAGPVYQKRGGCGEAYSYMKSGSSVVVDNTYTMSGCN
;
A
#
# COMPACT_ATOMS: atom_id res chain seq x y z
N MET A 1 -4.77 9.04 -13.85
CA MET A 1 -3.66 9.83 -14.44
C MET A 1 -2.40 8.96 -14.56
N GLU A 2 -1.60 9.05 -15.62
CA GLU A 2 -0.34 8.29 -15.73
C GLU A 2 0.77 8.86 -14.85
N LEU A 3 1.61 7.98 -14.28
CA LEU A 3 2.80 8.35 -13.52
C LEU A 3 3.95 8.68 -14.49
N ARG A 4 4.38 9.94 -14.48
CA ARG A 4 5.57 10.39 -15.23
C ARG A 4 6.78 9.56 -14.78
N GLY A 5 7.48 8.94 -15.73
CA GLY A 5 8.68 8.14 -15.45
C GLY A 5 8.42 6.68 -15.01
N SER A 6 7.16 6.24 -14.94
CA SER A 6 6.80 4.85 -14.62
C SER A 6 5.88 4.29 -15.71
N LYS A 7 6.47 3.58 -16.68
CA LYS A 7 5.77 3.07 -17.88
C LYS A 7 4.58 2.19 -17.48
N GLY A 8 3.37 2.61 -17.84
CA GLY A 8 2.13 1.84 -17.64
C GLY A 8 1.50 1.93 -16.24
N LEU A 9 2.13 2.63 -15.29
CA LEU A 9 1.55 2.85 -13.96
C LEU A 9 0.66 4.10 -13.94
N LYS A 10 -0.47 3.98 -13.26
CA LYS A 10 -1.50 5.01 -13.15
C LYS A 10 -1.72 5.34 -11.68
N VAL A 11 -2.39 6.46 -11.41
CA VAL A 11 -2.89 6.84 -10.08
C VAL A 11 -4.40 7.07 -10.18
N ILE A 12 -5.15 6.55 -9.22
CA ILE A 12 -6.58 6.87 -9.05
C ILE A 12 -6.72 8.37 -8.77
N GLU A 13 -7.78 8.98 -9.27
CA GLU A 13 -8.09 10.37 -8.97
C GLU A 13 -8.31 10.58 -7.46
N GLY A 14 -7.72 11.63 -6.90
CA GLY A 14 -7.81 11.94 -5.47
C GLY A 14 -6.89 11.13 -4.55
N ALA A 15 -6.16 10.12 -5.04
CA ALA A 15 -5.21 9.37 -4.22
C ALA A 15 -3.98 10.21 -3.81
N ASP A 16 -3.60 10.12 -2.54
CA ASP A 16 -2.41 10.81 -2.03
C ASP A 16 -1.11 10.12 -2.43
N GLY A 17 0.01 10.81 -2.24
CA GLY A 17 1.34 10.22 -2.46
C GLY A 17 1.85 10.30 -3.89
N LYS A 18 1.16 11.00 -4.80
CA LYS A 18 1.63 11.19 -6.19
C LYS A 18 3.06 11.74 -6.29
N ALA A 19 3.42 12.70 -5.45
CA ALA A 19 4.78 13.24 -5.41
C ALA A 19 5.81 12.18 -4.99
N LEU A 20 5.46 11.32 -4.01
CA LEU A 20 6.30 10.21 -3.58
C LEU A 20 6.51 9.18 -4.71
N LEU A 21 5.44 8.84 -5.42
CA LEU A 21 5.48 7.91 -6.55
C LEU A 21 6.38 8.43 -7.69
N GLN A 22 6.28 9.74 -7.98
CA GLN A 22 7.09 10.40 -9.01
C GLN A 22 8.55 10.59 -8.60
N ALA A 23 8.82 10.83 -7.32
CA ALA A 23 10.18 10.95 -6.81
C ALA A 23 10.92 9.59 -6.77
N ASN A 24 10.18 8.49 -6.61
CA ASN A 24 10.73 7.14 -6.45
C ASN A 24 10.16 6.15 -7.47
N THR A 25 10.33 6.44 -8.77
CA THR A 25 9.74 5.64 -9.85
C THR A 25 10.19 4.18 -9.86
N THR A 26 11.45 3.90 -9.51
CA THR A 26 12.00 2.54 -9.41
C THR A 26 11.33 1.72 -8.31
N VAL A 27 11.23 2.29 -7.10
CA VAL A 27 10.58 1.62 -5.95
C VAL A 27 9.08 1.47 -6.20
N THR A 28 8.46 2.47 -6.82
CA THR A 28 7.06 2.44 -7.23
C THR A 28 6.77 1.28 -8.18
N ALA A 29 7.60 1.09 -9.20
CA ALA A 29 7.46 -0.04 -10.12
C ALA A 29 7.73 -1.39 -9.42
N ALA A 30 8.72 -1.45 -8.53
CA ALA A 30 8.98 -2.65 -7.73
C ALA A 30 7.78 -3.01 -6.85
N ALA A 31 7.17 -2.05 -6.16
CA ALA A 31 6.00 -2.27 -5.33
C ALA A 31 4.79 -2.78 -6.13
N ALA A 32 4.54 -2.22 -7.30
CA ALA A 32 3.51 -2.71 -8.22
C ALA A 32 3.78 -4.17 -8.64
N ASN A 33 5.04 -4.50 -8.96
CA ASN A 33 5.44 -5.85 -9.35
C ASN A 33 5.31 -6.86 -8.20
N VAL A 34 5.57 -6.44 -6.94
CA VAL A 34 5.36 -7.29 -5.75
C VAL A 34 3.89 -7.68 -5.61
N CYS A 35 2.97 -6.75 -5.87
CA CYS A 35 1.53 -7.05 -5.91
C CYS A 35 1.11 -7.97 -7.07
N GLY A 36 1.98 -8.18 -8.06
CA GLY A 36 1.74 -9.07 -9.18
C GLY A 36 1.10 -8.39 -10.40
N SER A 37 0.93 -9.19 -11.46
CA SER A 37 0.45 -8.69 -12.74
C SER A 37 -0.96 -8.10 -12.63
N GLY A 38 -1.12 -6.91 -13.22
CA GLY A 38 -2.39 -6.17 -13.24
C GLY A 38 -2.53 -5.09 -12.17
N TYR A 39 -1.73 -5.10 -11.10
CA TYR A 39 -1.72 -4.05 -10.08
C TYR A 39 -0.96 -2.80 -10.55
N THR A 40 -1.54 -2.09 -11.50
CA THR A 40 -0.90 -0.95 -12.18
C THR A 40 -1.48 0.40 -11.78
N ILE A 41 -2.53 0.44 -10.98
CA ILE A 41 -3.22 1.68 -10.60
C ILE A 41 -2.95 1.95 -9.11
N SER A 42 -2.14 2.94 -8.79
CA SER A 42 -1.87 3.33 -7.40
C SER A 42 -3.14 3.89 -6.76
N ALA A 43 -3.50 3.31 -5.61
CA ALA A 43 -4.63 3.71 -4.78
C ALA A 43 -4.20 4.60 -3.60
N GLY A 44 -2.89 4.86 -3.46
CA GLY A 44 -2.33 5.68 -2.40
C GLY A 44 -0.88 5.31 -2.13
N ALA A 45 -0.11 6.27 -1.62
CA ALA A 45 1.23 6.03 -1.11
C ALA A 45 1.57 7.01 0.02
N ALA A 46 2.35 6.55 1.00
CA ALA A 46 2.77 7.37 2.13
C ALA A 46 4.21 7.07 2.51
N ARG A 47 4.96 8.09 2.95
CA ARG A 47 6.33 7.94 3.45
C ARG A 47 6.39 8.24 4.93
N TYR A 48 6.97 7.33 5.70
CA TYR A 48 7.11 7.40 7.16
C TYR A 48 8.56 7.74 7.51
N GLY A 49 8.93 9.00 7.25
CA GLY A 49 10.29 9.50 7.46
C GLY A 49 11.32 8.77 6.60
N SER A 50 12.43 8.34 7.21
CA SER A 50 13.45 7.51 6.57
C SER A 50 13.28 6.01 6.84
N ASN A 51 12.19 5.59 7.47
CA ASN A 51 12.02 4.22 7.96
C ASN A 51 11.31 3.31 6.97
N ALA A 52 10.17 3.78 6.45
CA ALA A 52 9.35 2.95 5.58
C ALA A 52 8.51 3.78 4.61
N SER A 53 8.07 3.13 3.52
CA SER A 53 7.15 3.70 2.54
C SER A 53 6.04 2.72 2.22
N LEU A 54 4.79 3.15 2.38
CA LEU A 54 3.58 2.40 2.05
C LEU A 54 3.22 2.63 0.58
N TYR A 55 2.88 1.53 -0.11
CA TYR A 55 2.34 1.57 -1.47
C TYR A 55 1.07 0.72 -1.54
N LEU A 56 0.00 1.33 -2.05
CA LEU A 56 -1.27 0.67 -2.29
C LEU A 56 -1.56 0.63 -3.79
N TRP A 57 -1.98 -0.54 -4.28
CA TRP A 57 -2.25 -0.77 -5.69
C TRP A 57 -3.61 -1.41 -5.89
N TRP A 58 -4.28 -1.00 -6.95
CA TRP A 58 -5.52 -1.56 -7.45
C TRP A 58 -5.30 -2.19 -8.82
N ASN A 59 -5.92 -3.35 -9.04
CA ASN A 59 -5.82 -4.09 -10.31
C ASN A 59 -6.94 -3.81 -11.32
N GLY A 60 -7.80 -2.82 -11.06
CA GLY A 60 -8.94 -2.49 -11.93
C GLY A 60 -10.18 -3.36 -11.73
N LYS A 61 -10.12 -4.41 -10.90
CA LYS A 61 -11.25 -5.33 -10.65
C LYS A 61 -12.00 -4.99 -9.36
N TYR A 62 -13.22 -5.52 -9.28
CA TYR A 62 -14.11 -5.35 -8.13
C TYR A 62 -14.63 -6.70 -7.62
N SER A 63 -14.81 -6.88 -6.29
CA SER A 63 -15.51 -8.04 -5.69
C SER A 63 -17.02 -8.03 -5.91
N GLY A 64 -17.58 -6.86 -6.20
CA GLY A 64 -19.01 -6.63 -6.16
C GLY A 64 -19.42 -5.38 -6.93
N SER A 65 -20.66 -4.96 -6.73
CA SER A 65 -21.26 -3.84 -7.45
C SER A 65 -20.90 -2.48 -6.86
N ASN A 66 -20.43 -2.41 -5.61
CA ASN A 66 -20.07 -1.15 -4.97
C ASN A 66 -18.65 -0.76 -5.34
N LYS A 67 -18.50 -0.02 -6.45
CA LYS A 67 -17.20 0.41 -6.98
C LYS A 67 -16.38 1.29 -6.03
N LEU A 68 -16.96 1.78 -4.94
CA LEU A 68 -16.25 2.52 -3.92
C LEU A 68 -15.48 1.58 -3.00
N TYR A 69 -16.15 0.56 -2.45
CA TYR A 69 -15.59 -0.35 -1.45
C TYR A 69 -15.02 -1.66 -2.03
N ASP A 70 -15.61 -2.17 -3.11
CA ASP A 70 -15.29 -3.50 -3.65
C ASP A 70 -13.98 -3.54 -4.45
N LYS A 71 -13.08 -2.56 -4.34
CA LYS A 71 -11.82 -2.55 -5.09
C LYS A 71 -10.86 -3.63 -4.57
N TYR A 72 -10.24 -4.38 -5.49
CA TYR A 72 -9.17 -5.33 -5.18
C TYR A 72 -7.87 -4.60 -4.92
N ILE A 73 -7.58 -4.34 -3.64
CA ILE A 73 -6.38 -3.61 -3.22
C ILE A 73 -5.30 -4.59 -2.78
N CYS A 74 -4.07 -4.28 -3.18
CA CYS A 74 -2.85 -4.85 -2.65
C CYS A 74 -2.08 -3.77 -1.90
N GLY A 75 -1.52 -4.12 -0.74
CA GLY A 75 -0.66 -3.26 0.05
C GLY A 75 0.71 -3.87 0.27
N VAL A 76 1.75 -3.04 0.18
CA VAL A 76 3.13 -3.40 0.47
C VAL A 76 3.76 -2.26 1.27
N LEU A 77 4.49 -2.61 2.35
CA LEU A 77 5.27 -1.66 3.13
C LEU A 77 6.75 -1.91 2.86
N PHE A 78 7.42 -0.97 2.21
CA PHE A 78 8.86 -1.05 1.92
C PHE A 78 9.68 -0.59 3.11
N ASN A 79 10.78 -1.29 3.36
CA ASN A 79 11.79 -0.95 4.34
C ASN A 79 12.83 -0.02 3.71
N ASP A 80 12.89 1.22 4.20
CA ASP A 80 13.81 2.24 3.69
C ASP A 80 15.09 2.35 4.52
N THR A 81 15.28 1.49 5.53
CA THR A 81 16.41 1.58 6.48
C THR A 81 17.67 0.84 6.03
N GLY A 82 17.58 0.01 4.98
CA GLY A 82 18.70 -0.80 4.49
C GLY A 82 19.13 -1.96 5.42
N SER A 83 18.35 -2.27 6.45
CA SER A 83 18.61 -3.35 7.42
C SER A 83 17.32 -4.08 7.76
N ALA A 84 17.39 -5.35 8.18
CA ALA A 84 16.19 -6.10 8.55
C ALA A 84 15.50 -5.47 9.77
N ARG A 85 14.18 -5.24 9.67
CA ARG A 85 13.35 -4.62 10.72
C ARG A 85 12.15 -5.50 11.02
N SER A 86 11.75 -5.51 12.30
CA SER A 86 10.44 -6.04 12.67
C SER A 86 9.40 -5.03 12.18
N MET A 87 8.64 -5.42 11.16
CA MET A 87 7.71 -4.53 10.47
C MET A 87 6.51 -5.32 9.95
N GLY A 88 5.45 -4.60 9.59
CA GLY A 88 4.31 -5.24 8.98
C GLY A 88 3.29 -4.27 8.44
N ILE A 89 2.38 -4.83 7.68
CA ILE A 89 1.25 -4.14 7.07
C ILE A 89 -0.02 -4.93 7.35
N ARG A 90 -1.12 -4.21 7.61
CA ARG A 90 -2.46 -4.77 7.71
C ARG A 90 -3.43 -3.96 6.87
N LEU A 91 -4.20 -4.61 6.01
CA LEU A 91 -5.33 -4.01 5.31
C LEU A 91 -6.63 -4.38 6.00
N LYS A 92 -7.44 -3.36 6.26
CA LYS A 92 -8.81 -3.48 6.76
C LYS A 92 -9.77 -2.96 5.70
N ASP A 93 -10.88 -3.66 5.51
CA ASP A 93 -12.02 -3.07 4.81
C ASP A 93 -12.96 -2.37 5.81
N ASN A 94 -14.04 -1.79 5.30
CA ASN A 94 -15.05 -1.09 6.11
C ASN A 94 -16.14 -2.02 6.67
N PHE A 95 -15.95 -3.34 6.62
CA PHE A 95 -16.96 -4.32 7.03
C PHE A 95 -16.46 -5.07 8.28
N THR A 96 -17.33 -5.22 9.28
CA THR A 96 -16.96 -5.89 10.55
C THR A 96 -16.70 -7.38 10.39
N ASP A 97 -17.25 -8.00 9.34
CA ASP A 97 -17.29 -9.44 9.17
C ASP A 97 -16.15 -9.97 8.28
N THR A 98 -15.34 -9.08 7.71
CA THR A 98 -14.19 -9.48 6.88
C THR A 98 -12.93 -9.53 7.73
N PRO A 99 -12.22 -10.67 7.78
CA PRO A 99 -10.92 -10.74 8.42
C PRO A 99 -9.93 -9.74 7.81
N HIS A 100 -9.13 -9.13 8.67
CA HIS A 100 -8.03 -8.30 8.21
C HIS A 100 -6.99 -9.15 7.49
N ALA A 101 -6.41 -8.61 6.42
CA ALA A 101 -5.26 -9.22 5.75
C ALA A 101 -3.99 -8.59 6.30
N GLU A 102 -3.06 -9.39 6.80
CA GLU A 102 -1.85 -8.88 7.42
C GLU A 102 -0.61 -9.72 7.13
N ASP A 103 0.52 -9.04 7.19
CA ASP A 103 1.84 -9.65 7.16
C ASP A 103 2.76 -8.88 8.10
N PHE A 104 3.22 -9.56 9.15
CA PHE A 104 4.12 -9.03 10.17
C PHE A 104 5.28 -10.00 10.36
N GLY A 105 6.49 -9.47 10.35
CA GLY A 105 7.69 -10.28 10.47
C GLY A 105 8.95 -9.43 10.55
N THR A 106 10.09 -10.08 10.36
CA THR A 106 11.38 -9.41 10.26
C THR A 106 11.81 -9.41 8.80
N TYR A 107 11.75 -8.24 8.16
CA TYR A 107 11.96 -8.11 6.72
C TYR A 107 13.07 -7.11 6.41
N SER A 108 13.94 -7.48 5.46
CA SER A 108 15.00 -6.61 4.93
C SER A 108 14.51 -5.67 3.83
N THR A 109 13.51 -6.08 3.05
CA THR A 109 13.08 -5.35 1.86
C THR A 109 11.67 -4.79 2.00
N TYR A 110 10.68 -5.63 2.29
CA TYR A 110 9.28 -5.21 2.44
C TYR A 110 8.47 -6.21 3.25
N ALA A 111 7.36 -5.77 3.82
CA ALA A 111 6.25 -6.59 4.30
C ALA A 111 5.09 -6.58 3.30
N GLY A 112 4.37 -7.68 3.17
CA GLY A 112 3.37 -7.94 2.14
C GLY A 112 3.92 -8.78 0.98
N PRO A 113 3.17 -8.92 -0.13
CA PRO A 113 1.92 -8.25 -0.43
C PRO A 113 0.75 -8.83 0.37
N VAL A 114 -0.08 -7.95 0.93
CA VAL A 114 -1.38 -8.31 1.52
C VAL A 114 -2.49 -7.85 0.59
N TYR A 115 -3.55 -8.65 0.47
CA TYR A 115 -4.63 -8.41 -0.48
C TYR A 115 -5.97 -8.27 0.24
N GLN A 116 -6.75 -7.27 -0.15
CA GLN A 116 -8.12 -7.09 0.31
C GLN A 116 -9.05 -6.96 -0.88
N LYS A 117 -10.08 -7.81 -0.93
CA LYS A 117 -11.06 -7.81 -2.02
C LYS A 117 -12.04 -6.63 -1.90
N ARG A 118 -12.32 -6.19 -0.68
CA ARG A 118 -13.13 -5.00 -0.38
C ARG A 118 -12.27 -3.85 0.15
N GLY A 119 -11.10 -3.63 -0.45
CA GLY A 119 -10.11 -2.71 0.09
C GLY A 119 -10.40 -1.25 -0.21
N GLY A 120 -11.33 -0.95 -1.12
CA GLY A 120 -11.67 0.43 -1.47
C GLY A 120 -12.18 1.18 -0.25
N CYS A 121 -11.66 2.39 -0.01
CA CYS A 121 -11.98 3.20 1.17
C CYS A 121 -11.70 2.56 2.53
N GLY A 122 -10.95 1.46 2.56
CA GLY A 122 -10.48 0.85 3.79
C GLY A 122 -9.23 1.54 4.35
N GLU A 123 -8.62 0.87 5.31
CA GLU A 123 -7.44 1.34 6.02
C GLU A 123 -6.23 0.44 5.76
N ALA A 124 -5.06 1.06 5.64
CA ALA A 124 -3.77 0.40 5.64
C ALA A 124 -2.99 0.79 6.89
N TYR A 125 -2.85 -0.14 7.82
CA TYR A 125 -2.03 0.04 9.01
C TYR A 125 -0.59 -0.41 8.73
N SER A 126 0.37 0.45 9.06
CA SER A 126 1.80 0.22 8.89
C SER A 126 2.50 0.26 10.23
N TYR A 127 3.40 -0.70 10.45
CA TYR A 127 4.14 -0.82 11.70
C TYR A 127 5.61 -1.13 11.46
N MET A 128 6.50 -0.57 12.27
CA MET A 128 7.92 -0.90 12.26
C MET A 128 8.58 -0.60 13.61
N LYS A 129 9.46 -1.50 14.04
CA LYS A 129 10.40 -1.31 15.14
C LYS A 129 11.84 -1.19 14.66
N SER A 130 12.58 -0.32 15.33
CA SER A 130 14.04 -0.27 15.29
C SER A 130 14.56 -0.62 16.69
N GLY A 131 15.08 -1.84 16.87
CA GLY A 131 15.38 -2.37 18.19
C GLY A 131 14.11 -2.51 19.02
N SER A 132 14.09 -1.91 20.21
CA SER A 132 12.91 -1.87 21.09
C SER A 132 11.93 -0.74 20.78
N SER A 133 12.33 0.25 19.97
CA SER A 133 11.53 1.45 19.70
C SER A 133 10.62 1.27 18.51
N VAL A 134 9.35 1.69 18.65
CA VAL A 134 8.41 1.80 17.53
C VAL A 134 8.72 3.08 16.76
N VAL A 135 9.02 2.93 15.47
CA VAL A 135 9.41 4.04 14.59
C VAL A 135 8.40 4.29 13.47
N VAL A 136 7.50 3.33 13.23
CA VAL A 136 6.31 3.49 12.41
C VAL A 136 5.13 2.86 13.15
N ASP A 137 4.10 3.64 13.35
CA ASP A 137 2.79 3.26 13.87
C ASP A 137 1.79 4.24 13.26
N ASN A 138 1.20 3.85 12.13
CA ASN A 138 0.40 4.78 11.34
C ASN A 138 -0.70 4.05 10.57
N THR A 139 -1.88 4.65 10.52
CA THR A 139 -3.00 4.19 9.71
C THR A 139 -3.21 5.16 8.56
N TYR A 140 -3.10 4.65 7.34
CA TYR A 140 -3.41 5.38 6.11
C TYR A 140 -4.82 5.00 5.64
N THR A 141 -5.70 5.99 5.55
CA THR A 141 -7.04 5.82 4.95
C THR A 141 -6.95 6.06 3.45
N MET A 142 -7.47 5.12 2.65
CA MET A 142 -7.44 5.28 1.19
C MET A 142 -8.28 6.49 0.77
N SER A 143 -7.67 7.38 -0.01
CA SER A 143 -8.32 8.58 -0.53
C SER A 143 -9.25 8.24 -1.72
N GLY A 144 -10.23 9.10 -2.00
CA GLY A 144 -11.20 8.90 -3.10
C GLY A 144 -12.55 8.32 -2.67
N CYS A 145 -12.95 8.56 -1.43
CA CYS A 145 -14.15 8.03 -0.77
C CYS A 145 -15.32 9.01 -0.68
N ASN A 146 -15.28 10.08 -1.48
CA ASN A 146 -16.25 11.18 -1.46
C ASN A 146 -17.15 11.15 -2.70
#